data_AF-A0A383EIQ7-F1
#
_entry.id   AF-A0A383EIQ7-F1
#
_cell.length_a   1.000
_cell.length_b   1.000
_cell.length_c   1.000
_cell.angle_alpha   90.00
_cell.angle_beta   90.00
_cell.angle_gamma   90.00
#
_symmetry.space_group_name_H-M   'P 1'
#
loop_
_entity.id
_entity.type
_entity.pdbx_description
1 polymer ?
#
loop_
_entity_poly.entity_id
_entity_poly.type
_entity_poly.pdbx_seq_one_letter_code
_entity_poly.pdbx_strand_id
1 'polypeptide(L)'
;MSLSFAKPTTRTIIRTLIPIGTALLAFVVTGFLLLAGGFDPLEAYGLILQGSVGGVREGGETLVRTTSLLLTGLAVGFAFRCKVWNIGAEGQLYFGAIGAVVIALTVVGQIPVFGVVIAIIFAMIFGAGWAAIAGVLKSRLGVNEIIVTVMLNFIAILFVDFLVHGALKAPGFEPQTALIP
;
A
#
# COMPACT_ATOMS: atom_id res chain seq x y z
N MET A 1 -40.60 -15.72 16.49
CA MET A 1 -39.81 -16.19 15.33
C MET A 1 -40.60 -15.88 14.07
N SER A 2 -40.35 -14.73 13.43
CA SER A 2 -40.79 -14.46 12.06
C SER A 2 -39.67 -13.67 11.37
N LEU A 3 -38.91 -14.33 10.51
CA LEU A 3 -37.91 -13.70 9.67
C LEU A 3 -38.66 -12.95 8.56
N SER A 4 -38.98 -11.68 8.83
CA SER A 4 -39.44 -10.75 7.80
C SER A 4 -38.22 -10.36 6.96
N PHE A 5 -38.05 -11.02 5.82
CA PHE A 5 -37.10 -10.60 4.79
C PHE A 5 -37.45 -9.18 4.32
N ALA A 6 -36.71 -8.19 4.82
CA ALA A 6 -36.83 -6.81 4.39
C ALA A 6 -36.55 -6.72 2.89
N LYS A 7 -37.48 -6.14 2.12
CA LYS A 7 -37.31 -5.83 0.69
C LYS A 7 -35.98 -5.08 0.48
N PRO A 8 -35.21 -5.35 -0.59
CA PRO A 8 -33.98 -4.64 -0.87
C PRO A 8 -34.30 -3.14 -1.00
N THR A 9 -34.00 -2.42 0.06
CA THR A 9 -34.33 -1.01 0.23
C THR A 9 -33.43 -0.24 -0.72
N THR A 10 -33.98 0.75 -1.44
CA THR A 10 -33.32 1.59 -2.47
C THR A 10 -31.86 1.98 -2.18
N ARG A 11 -31.48 2.09 -0.89
CA ARG A 11 -30.09 2.23 -0.40
C ARG A 11 -29.09 1.19 -0.90
N THR A 12 -29.45 -0.09 -1.00
CA THR A 12 -28.53 -1.16 -1.42
C THR A 12 -28.25 -1.11 -2.92
N ILE A 13 -29.28 -0.82 -3.71
CA ILE A 13 -29.17 -0.66 -5.17
C ILE A 13 -28.26 0.53 -5.50
N ILE A 14 -28.49 1.68 -4.85
CA ILE A 14 -27.65 2.89 -5.01
C ILE A 14 -26.19 2.62 -4.60
N ARG A 15 -25.97 1.88 -3.51
CA ARG A 15 -24.63 1.58 -2.98
C ARG A 15 -23.77 0.71 -3.91
N THR A 16 -24.39 -0.13 -4.74
CA THR A 16 -23.67 -0.99 -5.69
C THR A 16 -23.62 -0.40 -7.09
N LEU A 17 -24.69 0.28 -7.55
CA LEU A 17 -24.73 0.88 -8.88
C LEU A 17 -23.81 2.10 -9.01
N ILE A 18 -23.64 2.92 -7.96
CA ILE A 18 -22.78 4.09 -8.01
C ILE A 18 -21.31 3.71 -8.31
N PRO A 19 -20.65 2.81 -7.55
CA PRO A 19 -19.26 2.42 -7.81
C PRO A 19 -19.06 1.87 -9.23
N ILE A 20 -19.98 1.02 -9.68
CA ILE A 20 -19.93 0.42 -11.01
C ILE A 20 -20.08 1.51 -12.08
N GLY A 21 -21.07 2.40 -11.93
CA GLY A 21 -21.29 3.52 -12.83
C GLY A 21 -20.10 4.47 -12.89
N THR A 22 -19.49 4.79 -11.75
CA THR A 22 -18.28 5.62 -11.70
C THR A 22 -17.07 4.94 -12.33
N ALA A 23 -16.91 3.63 -12.15
CA ALA A 23 -15.83 2.87 -12.77
C ALA A 23 -15.98 2.86 -14.29
N LEU A 24 -17.19 2.58 -14.80
CA LEU A 24 -17.48 2.63 -16.23
C LEU A 24 -17.26 4.03 -16.80
N LEU A 25 -17.71 5.07 -16.11
CA LEU A 25 -17.47 6.45 -16.52
C LEU A 25 -15.97 6.77 -16.56
N ALA A 26 -15.19 6.30 -15.58
CA ALA A 26 -13.75 6.47 -15.57
C ALA A 26 -13.08 5.81 -16.79
N PHE A 27 -13.51 4.60 -17.17
CA PHE A 27 -13.05 3.98 -18.43
C PHE A 27 -13.43 4.85 -19.63
N VAL A 28 -14.69 5.26 -19.77
CA VAL A 28 -15.13 6.09 -20.89
C VAL A 28 -14.32 7.39 -21.00
N VAL A 29 -14.14 8.11 -19.89
CA VAL A 29 -13.35 9.36 -19.84
C VAL A 29 -11.90 9.09 -20.22
N THR A 30 -11.28 8.05 -19.64
CA THR A 30 -9.90 7.67 -19.98
C THR A 30 -9.77 7.29 -21.45
N GLY A 31 -10.79 6.66 -22.04
CA GLY A 31 -10.80 6.28 -23.45
C GLY A 31 -10.82 7.49 -24.36
N PHE A 32 -11.63 8.50 -24.04
CA PHE A 32 -11.61 9.77 -24.77
C PHE A 32 -10.25 10.47 -24.68
N LEU A 33 -9.59 10.43 -23.52
CA LEU A 33 -8.24 10.99 -23.36
C LEU A 33 -7.21 10.25 -24.21
N LEU A 34 -7.29 8.92 -24.28
CA LEU A 34 -6.41 8.10 -25.13
C LEU A 34 -6.61 8.40 -26.62
N LEU A 35 -7.87 8.52 -27.06
CA LEU A 35 -8.20 8.92 -28.44
C LEU A 35 -7.66 10.32 -28.76
N ALA A 36 -7.80 11.27 -27.83
CA ALA A 36 -7.26 12.61 -28.00
C ALA A 36 -5.72 12.62 -28.10
N GLY A 37 -5.06 11.65 -27.45
CA GLY A 37 -3.62 11.40 -27.56
C GLY A 37 -3.20 10.60 -28.81
N GLY A 38 -4.14 10.13 -29.63
CA GLY A 38 -3.87 9.33 -30.82
C GLY A 38 -3.64 7.83 -30.57
N PHE A 39 -3.98 7.33 -29.38
CA PHE A 39 -3.87 5.92 -29.01
C PHE A 39 -5.23 5.21 -29.09
N ASP A 40 -5.25 3.93 -29.49
CA ASP A 40 -6.46 3.10 -29.44
C ASP A 40 -6.79 2.71 -27.98
N PRO A 41 -7.94 3.12 -27.42
CA PRO A 41 -8.34 2.76 -26.07
C PRO A 41 -8.48 1.26 -25.84
N LEU A 42 -8.95 0.51 -26.85
CA LEU A 42 -9.17 -0.93 -26.69
C LEU A 42 -7.84 -1.66 -26.55
N GLU A 43 -6.84 -1.28 -27.35
CA GLU A 43 -5.48 -1.79 -27.23
C GLU A 43 -4.87 -1.43 -25.87
N ALA A 44 -5.00 -0.15 -25.44
CA ALA A 44 -4.50 0.30 -24.15
C ALA A 44 -5.13 -0.46 -22.97
N TYR A 45 -6.44 -0.71 -22.98
CA TYR A 45 -7.09 -1.53 -21.95
C TYR A 45 -6.67 -2.99 -22.01
N GLY A 46 -6.46 -3.54 -23.22
CA GLY A 46 -5.88 -4.86 -23.41
C GLY A 46 -4.50 -4.98 -22.75
N LEU A 47 -3.63 -3.98 -22.94
CA LEU A 47 -2.31 -3.92 -22.32
C LEU A 47 -2.38 -3.81 -20.80
N ILE A 48 -3.35 -3.07 -20.24
CA ILE A 48 -3.56 -3.01 -18.78
C ILE A 48 -3.94 -4.39 -18.23
N LEU A 49 -4.85 -5.11 -18.89
CA LEU A 49 -5.23 -6.46 -18.48
C LEU A 49 -4.07 -7.45 -18.61
N GLN A 50 -3.30 -7.36 -19.70
CA GLN A 50 -2.13 -8.21 -19.90
C GLN A 50 -1.02 -7.91 -18.88
N GLY A 51 -0.77 -6.64 -18.57
CA GLY A 51 0.22 -6.23 -17.57
C GLY A 51 -0.18 -6.52 -16.12
N SER A 52 -1.46 -6.81 -15.86
CA SER A 52 -1.97 -7.14 -14.52
C SER A 52 -2.14 -8.63 -14.30
N VAL A 53 -2.74 -9.37 -15.25
CA VAL A 53 -3.05 -10.81 -15.10
C VAL A 53 -2.66 -11.66 -16.31
N GLY A 54 -1.93 -11.10 -17.29
CA GLY A 54 -1.57 -11.79 -18.53
C GLY A 54 -0.53 -12.90 -18.37
N GLY A 55 0.09 -13.05 -17.20
CA GLY A 55 1.06 -14.09 -16.89
C GLY A 55 1.25 -14.30 -15.40
N VAL A 56 2.01 -15.34 -15.05
CA VAL A 56 2.26 -15.74 -13.65
C VAL A 56 2.99 -14.63 -12.88
N ARG A 57 3.95 -13.96 -13.53
CA ARG A 57 4.74 -12.88 -12.91
C ARG A 57 3.91 -11.62 -12.72
N GLU A 58 3.14 -11.23 -13.74
CA GLU A 58 2.25 -10.08 -13.75
C GLU A 58 1.15 -10.23 -12.68
N GLY A 59 0.55 -11.42 -12.62
CA GLY A 59 -0.41 -11.78 -11.58
C GLY A 59 0.21 -11.77 -10.18
N GLY A 60 1.45 -12.26 -10.05
CA GLY A 60 2.23 -12.22 -8.81
C GLY A 60 2.47 -10.79 -8.32
N GLU A 61 2.94 -9.90 -9.19
CA GLU A 61 3.11 -8.47 -8.89
C GLU A 61 1.80 -7.80 -8.47
N THR A 62 0.70 -8.11 -9.17
CA THR A 62 -0.63 -7.61 -8.82
C THR A 62 -1.05 -8.08 -7.42
N LEU A 63 -0.79 -9.35 -7.08
CA LEU A 63 -1.09 -9.89 -5.74
C LEU A 63 -0.21 -9.27 -4.65
N VAL A 64 1.07 -9.02 -4.92
CA VAL A 64 1.97 -8.34 -3.97
C VAL A 64 1.43 -6.95 -3.64
N ARG A 65 1.09 -6.15 -4.66
CA ARG A 65 0.51 -4.81 -4.48
C ARG A 65 -0.85 -4.86 -3.78
N THR A 66 -1.72 -5.77 -4.19
CA THR A 66 -3.06 -5.95 -3.60
C THR A 66 -2.96 -6.32 -2.12
N THR A 67 -2.07 -7.25 -1.77
CA THR A 67 -1.87 -7.69 -0.38
C THR A 67 -1.40 -6.52 0.48
N SER A 68 -0.45 -5.72 0.00
CA SER A 68 0.01 -4.52 0.72
C SER A 68 -1.13 -3.53 0.97
N LEU A 69 -1.95 -3.25 -0.05
CA LEU A 69 -3.10 -2.35 0.06
C LEU A 69 -4.17 -2.89 1.04
N LEU A 70 -4.47 -4.19 0.98
CA LEU A 70 -5.44 -4.83 1.87
C LEU A 70 -4.98 -4.81 3.33
N LEU A 71 -3.72 -5.17 3.61
CA LEU A 71 -3.17 -5.17 4.96
C LEU A 71 -3.09 -3.74 5.53
N THR A 72 -2.69 -2.77 4.70
CA THR A 72 -2.68 -1.36 5.09
C THR A 72 -4.09 -0.85 5.39
N GLY A 73 -5.07 -1.17 4.54
CA GLY A 73 -6.47 -0.83 4.77
C GLY A 73 -7.04 -1.47 6.03
N LEU A 74 -6.67 -2.73 6.32
CA LEU A 74 -7.06 -3.42 7.56
C LEU A 74 -6.45 -2.74 8.79
N ALA A 75 -5.17 -2.37 8.75
CA ALA A 75 -4.47 -1.68 9.83
C ALA A 75 -5.10 -0.31 10.14
N VAL A 76 -5.39 0.49 9.11
CA VAL A 76 -6.07 1.79 9.26
C VAL A 76 -7.50 1.60 9.77
N GLY A 77 -8.23 0.62 9.23
CA GLY A 77 -9.58 0.27 9.70
C GLY A 77 -9.62 -0.10 11.18
N PHE A 78 -8.60 -0.82 11.67
CA PHE A 78 -8.43 -1.12 13.09
C PHE A 78 -8.12 0.16 13.90
N ALA A 79 -7.23 1.03 13.43
CA ALA A 79 -6.92 2.30 14.11
C ALA A 79 -8.17 3.18 14.29
N PHE A 80 -9.04 3.25 13.27
CA PHE A 80 -10.31 3.98 13.37
C PHE A 80 -11.27 3.39 14.41
N ARG A 81 -11.25 2.06 14.64
CA ARG A 81 -12.01 1.43 15.74
C ARG A 81 -11.51 1.90 17.11
N CYS A 82 -10.23 2.20 17.23
CA CYS A 82 -9.62 2.76 18.44
C CYS A 82 -9.81 4.28 18.60
N LYS A 83 -10.58 4.93 17.70
CA LYS A 83 -10.74 6.40 17.65
C LYS A 83 -9.42 7.16 17.45
N VAL A 84 -8.46 6.52 16.79
CA VAL A 84 -7.19 7.12 16.39
C VAL A 84 -7.28 7.45 14.90
N TRP A 85 -7.10 8.73 14.56
CA TRP A 85 -7.14 9.19 13.18
C TRP A 85 -5.74 9.10 12.56
N ASN A 86 -5.34 7.89 12.17
CA ASN A 86 -4.03 7.63 11.55
C ASN A 86 -4.10 7.76 10.03
N ILE A 87 -3.44 8.78 9.46
CA ILE A 87 -3.24 8.95 8.00
C ILE A 87 -1.78 8.62 7.61
N GLY A 88 -0.97 8.16 8.55
CA GLY A 88 0.47 7.90 8.40
C GLY A 88 0.80 6.48 7.92
N ALA A 89 -0.16 5.77 7.34
CA ALA A 89 -0.02 4.36 7.01
C ALA A 89 1.06 4.12 5.93
N GLU A 90 1.21 5.07 5.02
CA GLU A 90 2.25 5.07 3.98
C GLU A 90 3.66 5.11 4.60
N GLY A 91 3.93 6.04 5.51
CA GLY A 91 5.23 6.13 6.18
C GLY A 91 5.52 4.91 7.06
N GLN A 92 4.50 4.36 7.71
CA GLN A 92 4.61 3.12 8.49
C GLN A 92 4.96 1.92 7.60
N LEU A 93 4.36 1.85 6.40
CA LEU A 93 4.67 0.83 5.39
C LEU A 93 6.12 0.98 4.89
N TYR A 94 6.58 2.20 4.60
CA TYR A 94 7.96 2.44 4.20
C TYR A 94 8.97 2.03 5.27
N PHE A 95 8.75 2.40 6.54
CA PHE A 95 9.63 1.97 7.63
C PHE A 95 9.58 0.47 7.87
N GLY A 96 8.41 -0.15 7.75
CA GLY A 96 8.28 -1.60 7.77
C GLY A 96 9.08 -2.27 6.64
N ALA A 97 9.05 -1.71 5.43
CA ALA A 97 9.84 -2.18 4.30
C ALA A 97 11.35 -2.07 4.55
N ILE A 98 11.83 -0.97 5.16
CA ILE A 98 13.23 -0.83 5.57
C ILE A 98 13.62 -1.97 6.53
N GLY A 99 12.82 -2.20 7.58
CA GLY A 99 13.07 -3.26 8.55
C GLY A 99 13.12 -4.65 7.90
N ALA A 100 12.20 -4.92 6.97
CA ALA A 100 12.17 -6.17 6.21
C ALA A 100 13.42 -6.33 5.33
N VAL A 101 13.79 -5.31 4.57
CA VAL A 101 14.90 -5.36 3.59
C VAL A 101 16.24 -5.55 4.28
N VAL A 102 16.51 -4.85 5.39
CA VAL A 102 17.78 -5.00 6.12
C VAL A 102 18.00 -6.43 6.59
N ILE A 103 16.95 -7.09 7.08
CA ILE A 103 17.01 -8.51 7.45
C ILE A 103 17.05 -9.42 6.23
N ALA A 104 16.30 -9.10 5.18
CA ALA A 104 16.23 -9.92 3.99
C ALA A 104 17.58 -10.01 3.27
N LEU A 105 18.31 -8.90 3.20
CA LEU A 105 19.64 -8.85 2.60
C LEU A 105 20.73 -9.56 3.43
N THR A 106 20.52 -9.75 4.74
CA THR A 106 21.54 -10.30 5.64
C THR A 106 21.28 -11.76 6.03
N VAL A 107 20.01 -12.16 6.16
CA VAL A 107 19.61 -13.45 6.78
C VAL A 107 18.87 -14.37 5.83
N VAL A 108 18.04 -13.86 4.90
CA VAL A 108 17.13 -14.71 4.10
C VAL A 108 17.89 -15.70 3.21
N GLY A 109 19.05 -15.30 2.67
CA GLY A 109 19.90 -16.21 1.88
C GLY A 109 20.48 -17.40 2.65
N GLN A 110 20.49 -17.35 3.99
CA GLN A 110 21.03 -18.43 4.84
C GLN A 110 19.94 -19.37 5.36
N ILE A 111 18.73 -18.88 5.62
CA ILE A 111 17.63 -19.66 6.16
C ILE A 111 16.31 -19.23 5.49
N PRO A 112 15.93 -19.79 4.34
CA PRO A 112 14.89 -19.21 3.47
C PRO A 112 13.52 -19.03 4.15
N VAL A 113 13.03 -20.04 4.87
CA VAL A 113 11.69 -19.98 5.48
C VAL A 113 11.68 -19.14 6.76
N PHE A 114 12.65 -19.34 7.65
CA PHE A 114 12.72 -18.57 8.90
C PHE A 114 13.12 -17.11 8.66
N GLY A 115 13.93 -16.84 7.63
CA GLY A 115 14.33 -15.50 7.24
C GLY A 115 13.13 -14.63 6.89
N VAL A 116 12.13 -15.17 6.18
CA VAL A 116 10.89 -14.44 5.87
C VAL A 116 10.11 -14.09 7.14
N VAL A 117 9.99 -15.02 8.08
CA VAL A 117 9.30 -14.76 9.36
C VAL A 117 10.03 -13.68 10.16
N ILE A 118 11.36 -13.73 10.23
CA ILE A 118 12.17 -12.72 10.92
C ILE A 118 12.03 -11.36 10.22
N ALA A 119 12.04 -11.32 8.88
CA ALA A 119 11.83 -10.09 8.13
C ALA A 119 10.46 -9.47 8.41
N ILE A 120 9.40 -10.27 8.52
CA ILE A 120 8.05 -9.81 8.90
C ILE A 120 8.06 -9.23 10.33
N ILE A 121 8.74 -9.88 11.28
CA ILE A 121 8.85 -9.37 12.66
C ILE A 121 9.55 -8.01 12.68
N PHE A 122 10.66 -7.86 11.96
CA PHE A 122 11.36 -6.59 11.86
C PHE A 122 10.54 -5.52 11.15
N ALA A 123 9.78 -5.89 10.12
CA ALA A 123 8.84 -4.98 9.47
C ALA A 123 7.80 -4.44 10.46
N MET A 124 7.23 -5.32 11.29
CA MET A 124 6.29 -4.92 12.34
C MET A 124 6.94 -3.99 13.37
N ILE A 125 8.16 -4.30 13.82
CA ILE A 125 8.88 -3.48 14.81
C ILE A 125 9.17 -2.09 14.27
N PHE A 126 9.69 -1.98 13.05
CA PHE A 126 10.04 -0.70 12.45
C PHE A 126 8.78 0.12 12.15
N GLY A 127 7.74 -0.49 11.57
CA GLY A 127 6.47 0.18 11.32
C GLY A 127 5.79 0.65 12.61
N ALA A 128 5.78 -0.18 13.65
CA ALA A 128 5.26 0.19 14.97
C ALA A 128 6.10 1.29 15.64
N GLY A 129 7.43 1.23 15.52
CA GLY A 129 8.34 2.26 15.99
C GLY A 129 8.06 3.61 15.32
N TRP A 130 7.79 3.61 14.01
CA TRP A 130 7.43 4.83 13.28
C TRP A 130 6.08 5.39 13.72
N ALA A 131 5.08 4.52 13.88
CA ALA A 131 3.76 4.90 14.40
C ALA A 131 3.82 5.45 15.84
N ALA A 132 4.72 4.89 16.67
CA ALA A 132 4.88 5.29 18.06
C ALA A 132 5.32 6.75 18.20
N ILE A 133 6.06 7.31 17.24
CA ILE A 133 6.44 8.74 17.25
C ILE A 133 5.19 9.62 17.31
N ALA A 134 4.22 9.39 16.42
CA ALA A 134 2.96 10.14 16.42
C ALA A 134 2.15 9.93 17.71
N GLY A 135 2.12 8.68 18.22
CA GLY A 135 1.42 8.35 19.46
C GLY A 135 2.02 9.03 20.71
N VAL A 136 3.35 9.09 20.80
CA VAL A 136 4.07 9.77 21.89
C VAL A 136 3.84 11.28 21.80
N LEU A 137 3.96 11.87 20.61
CA LEU A 137 3.73 13.30 20.43
C LEU A 137 2.30 13.69 20.81
N LYS A 138 1.29 12.93 20.38
CA LYS A 138 -0.10 13.16 20.80
C LYS A 138 -0.27 13.03 22.32
N SER A 139 0.23 11.95 22.92
CA SER A 139 0.00 11.68 24.35
C SER A 139 0.76 12.62 25.29
N ARG A 140 1.94 13.08 24.91
CA ARG A 140 2.79 13.95 25.73
C ARG A 140 2.57 15.43 25.47
N LEU A 141 2.36 15.82 24.21
CA LEU A 141 2.34 17.22 23.79
C LEU A 141 0.98 17.68 23.27
N GLY A 142 -0.01 16.78 23.17
CA GLY A 142 -1.36 17.13 22.69
C GLY A 142 -1.42 17.55 21.22
N VAL A 143 -0.39 17.22 20.42
CA VAL A 143 -0.33 17.61 19.00
C VAL A 143 -1.38 16.85 18.19
N ASN A 144 -1.89 17.49 17.14
CA ASN A 144 -2.83 16.85 16.23
C ASN A 144 -2.16 15.70 15.47
N GLU A 145 -2.59 14.47 15.76
CA GLU A 145 -2.05 13.25 15.14
C GLU A 145 -2.22 13.20 13.63
N ILE A 146 -3.24 13.84 13.07
CA ILE A 146 -3.45 13.88 11.62
C ILE A 146 -2.28 14.61 10.95
N ILE A 147 -1.93 15.79 11.47
CA ILE A 147 -0.84 16.59 10.92
C ILE A 147 0.49 15.86 11.10
N VAL A 148 0.74 15.33 12.30
CA VAL A 148 1.99 14.62 12.61
C VAL A 148 2.16 13.40 11.72
N THR A 149 1.12 12.59 11.55
CA THR A 149 1.19 11.37 10.73
C THR A 149 1.37 11.67 9.25
N VAL A 150 0.74 12.72 8.71
CA VAL A 150 0.98 13.19 7.34
C VAL A 150 2.41 13.70 7.15
N MET A 151 2.94 14.50 8.10
CA MET A 151 4.32 14.98 8.05
C MET A 151 5.34 13.83 8.13
N LEU A 152 5.06 12.81 8.94
CA LEU A 152 5.91 11.63 9.04
C LEU A 152 5.91 10.78 7.75
N ASN A 153 4.86 10.83 6.91
CA ASN A 153 4.91 10.17 5.60
C ASN A 153 5.99 10.79 4.71
N PHE A 154 6.03 12.13 4.61
CA PHE A 154 7.04 12.81 3.81
C PHE A 154 8.45 12.51 4.29
N ILE A 155 8.66 12.52 5.61
CA ILE A 155 9.96 12.17 6.20
C ILE A 155 10.33 10.73 5.84
N ALA A 156 9.39 9.78 5.90
CA ALA A 156 9.65 8.40 5.56
C ALA A 156 10.02 8.20 4.09
N ILE A 157 9.32 8.86 3.17
CA ILE A 157 9.61 8.79 1.74
C ILE A 157 11.02 9.34 1.47
N LEU A 158 11.35 10.52 2.01
CA LEU A 158 12.67 11.13 1.85
C LEU A 158 13.77 10.30 2.51
N PHE A 159 13.47 9.62 3.62
CA PHE A 159 14.43 8.76 4.30
C PHE A 159 14.73 7.49 3.49
N VAL A 160 13.70 6.86 2.90
CA VAL A 160 13.90 5.74 1.98
C VAL A 160 14.71 6.18 0.77
N ASP A 161 14.37 7.34 0.18
CA ASP A 161 15.11 7.92 -0.95
C ASP A 161 16.59 8.13 -0.61
N PHE A 162 16.88 8.67 0.57
CA PHE A 162 18.25 8.80 1.07
C PHE A 162 18.97 7.44 1.19
N LEU A 163 18.28 6.40 1.68
CA LEU A 163 18.89 5.07 1.84
C LEU A 163 19.22 4.41 0.50
N VAL A 164 18.35 4.51 -0.50
CA VAL A 164 18.56 3.88 -1.81
C VAL A 164 19.54 4.63 -2.70
N HIS A 165 19.83 5.89 -2.39
CA HIS A 165 20.95 6.64 -2.97
C HIS A 165 22.27 6.47 -2.21
N GLY A 166 22.19 6.08 -0.93
CA GLY A 166 23.33 5.91 -0.03
C GLY A 166 23.57 4.47 0.37
N ALA A 167 23.34 4.16 1.66
CA ALA A 167 23.81 2.94 2.31
C ALA A 167 23.21 1.63 1.78
N LEU A 168 22.00 1.65 1.21
CA LEU A 168 21.33 0.47 0.68
C LEU A 168 21.41 0.38 -0.85
N LYS A 169 22.15 1.26 -1.51
CA LYS A 169 22.25 1.29 -2.98
C LYS A 169 22.93 0.04 -3.53
N ALA A 170 22.28 -0.64 -4.47
CA ALA A 170 22.87 -1.71 -5.26
C ALA A 170 23.89 -1.16 -6.29
N PRO A 171 24.86 -1.97 -6.73
CA PRO A 171 25.73 -1.61 -7.84
C PRO A 171 24.89 -1.35 -9.10
N GLY A 172 24.87 -0.09 -9.57
CA GLY A 172 24.06 0.31 -10.71
C GLY A 172 23.79 1.81 -10.75
N PHE A 173 23.20 2.25 -11.86
CA PHE A 173 22.72 3.63 -12.00
C PHE A 173 21.45 3.84 -11.15
N GLU A 174 20.53 2.87 -11.20
CA GLU A 174 19.23 2.92 -10.54
C GLU A 174 19.35 2.98 -9.00
N PRO A 175 18.60 3.88 -8.33
CA PRO A 175 18.55 3.96 -6.88
C PRO A 175 17.62 2.88 -6.31
N GLN A 176 18.12 1.64 -6.25
CA GLN A 176 17.40 0.49 -5.70
C GLN A 176 18.29 -0.37 -4.82
N THR A 177 17.69 -1.19 -3.96
CA THR A 177 18.42 -2.14 -3.14
C THR A 177 18.88 -3.35 -3.94
N ALA A 178 19.82 -4.12 -3.38
CA ALA A 178 20.20 -5.40 -3.97
C ALA A 178 18.98 -6.33 -4.05
N LEU A 179 18.98 -7.24 -5.02
CA LEU A 179 17.94 -8.25 -5.13
C LEU A 179 18.00 -9.16 -3.91
N ILE A 180 16.85 -9.36 -3.28
CA ILE A 180 16.70 -10.31 -2.17
C ILE A 180 16.89 -11.71 -2.75
N PRO A 181 17.78 -12.55 -2.16
CA PRO A 181 18.08 -13.90 -2.65
C PRO A 181 16.91 -14.88 -2.56
#